data_AF-A0A3B1ADM1-F1
#
_entry.id   AF-A0A3B1ADM1-F1
#
_cell.length_a   1.000
_cell.length_b   1.000
_cell.length_c   1.000
_cell.angle_alpha   90.00
_cell.angle_beta   90.00
_cell.angle_gamma   90.00
#
_symmetry.space_group_name_H-M   'P 1'
#
loop_
_entity.id
_entity.type
_entity.pdbx_description
1 polymer ?
#
loop_
_entity_poly.entity_id
_entity_poly.type
_entity_poly.pdbx_seq_one_letter_code
_entity_poly.pdbx_strand_id
1 'polypeptide(L)'
;MKKYNISFIFVLLFILPAGFASAVVTNVTVVDAQGTKLVFQKPARRIISLAPHVTEMLFSAGAGEYIVGVVNYSDYPKAANKIARVGSYNQINIETIIALNPDLIVAWESGN
;
A
#
# COMPACT_ATOMS: atom_id res chain seq x y z
N MET A 1 -24.13 -52.09 -52.07
CA MET A 1 -22.80 -52.17 -51.45
C MET A 1 -22.79 -51.25 -50.23
N LYS A 2 -22.45 -51.80 -49.07
CA LYS A 2 -22.42 -51.16 -47.75
C LYS A 2 -21.18 -50.26 -47.61
N LYS A 3 -21.35 -49.05 -47.05
CA LYS A 3 -20.69 -48.54 -45.82
C LYS A 3 -21.11 -47.08 -45.58
N TYR A 4 -22.07 -46.89 -44.66
CA TYR A 4 -22.28 -45.63 -43.96
C TYR A 4 -21.44 -45.69 -42.69
N ASN A 5 -20.53 -44.73 -42.48
CA ASN A 5 -19.75 -44.63 -41.25
C ASN A 5 -20.47 -43.76 -40.22
N ILE A 6 -20.55 -44.35 -39.04
CA ILE A 6 -21.25 -43.96 -37.83
C ILE A 6 -20.37 -43.03 -36.98
N SER A 7 -21.01 -42.19 -36.15
CA SER A 7 -20.49 -41.53 -34.93
C SER A 7 -19.63 -40.27 -35.14
N PHE A 8 -19.78 -39.17 -34.39
CA PHE A 8 -20.09 -39.06 -32.97
C PHE A 8 -20.66 -37.65 -32.69
N ILE A 9 -21.83 -37.60 -32.02
CA ILE A 9 -22.29 -36.45 -31.22
C ILE A 9 -21.13 -35.99 -30.32
N PHE A 10 -20.83 -34.70 -30.22
CA PHE A 10 -20.44 -34.08 -28.95
C PHE A 10 -20.67 -32.56 -29.01
N VAL A 11 -21.82 -32.19 -28.47
CA VAL A 11 -22.08 -30.89 -27.85
C VAL A 11 -20.92 -30.55 -26.92
N LEU A 12 -20.30 -29.39 -27.06
CA LEU A 12 -20.10 -28.50 -25.90
C LEU A 12 -19.75 -27.08 -26.35
N LEU A 13 -20.80 -26.28 -26.35
CA LEU A 13 -20.79 -24.85 -26.12
C LEU A 13 -20.05 -24.58 -24.79
N PHE A 14 -18.75 -24.32 -24.84
CA PHE A 14 -18.00 -23.80 -23.70
C PHE A 14 -18.27 -22.28 -23.59
N ILE A 15 -19.49 -21.91 -23.22
CA ILE A 15 -19.71 -20.63 -22.53
C ILE A 15 -19.12 -20.85 -21.15
N LEU A 16 -17.82 -20.57 -21.01
CA LEU A 16 -17.26 -20.25 -19.71
C LEU A 16 -17.99 -18.98 -19.27
N PRO A 17 -18.75 -18.99 -18.16
CA PRO A 17 -18.98 -17.74 -17.47
C PRO A 17 -17.60 -17.35 -16.98
N ALA A 18 -16.95 -16.41 -17.67
CA ALA A 18 -15.88 -15.63 -17.08
C ALA A 18 -16.52 -14.93 -15.88
N GLY A 19 -16.55 -15.62 -14.75
CA GLY A 19 -16.91 -15.05 -13.48
C GLY A 19 -15.93 -13.91 -13.27
N PHE A 20 -16.40 -12.69 -13.50
CA PHE A 20 -15.77 -11.52 -12.97
C PHE A 20 -15.74 -11.73 -11.47
N ALA A 21 -14.60 -12.22 -10.96
CA ALA A 21 -14.33 -12.19 -9.55
C ALA A 21 -14.42 -10.72 -9.14
N SER A 22 -15.53 -10.36 -8.51
CA SER A 22 -15.66 -9.04 -7.91
C SER A 22 -14.54 -8.94 -6.90
N ALA A 23 -13.56 -8.07 -7.17
CA ALA A 23 -12.56 -7.74 -6.17
C ALA A 23 -13.32 -7.22 -4.96
N VAL A 24 -13.30 -7.98 -3.87
CA VAL A 24 -13.88 -7.53 -2.61
C VAL A 24 -13.03 -6.36 -2.16
N VAL A 25 -13.55 -5.15 -2.28
CA VAL A 25 -12.95 -3.95 -1.68
C VAL A 25 -13.19 -4.07 -0.18
N THR A 26 -12.31 -4.76 0.53
CA THR A 26 -12.35 -4.78 1.99
C THR A 26 -11.76 -3.47 2.49
N ASN A 27 -12.63 -2.53 2.82
CA ASN A 27 -12.22 -1.31 3.50
C ASN A 27 -11.48 -1.68 4.79
N VAL A 28 -10.26 -1.17 4.95
CA VAL A 28 -9.48 -1.37 6.17
C VAL A 28 -9.86 -0.26 7.14
N THR A 29 -10.46 -0.65 8.26
CA THR A 29 -10.81 0.28 9.33
C THR A 29 -9.79 0.13 10.46
N VAL A 30 -9.14 1.22 10.84
CA VAL A 30 -8.21 1.28 11.96
C VAL A 30 -8.59 2.41 12.91
N VAL A 31 -8.19 2.28 14.16
CA VAL A 31 -8.28 3.34 15.16
C VAL A 31 -6.86 3.77 15.47
N ASP A 32 -6.56 5.06 15.34
CA ASP A 32 -5.24 5.59 15.67
C ASP A 32 -5.03 5.74 17.19
N ALA A 33 -3.83 6.16 17.59
CA ALA A 33 -3.47 6.34 19.00
C ALA A 33 -4.29 7.43 19.69
N GLN A 34 -4.91 8.35 18.94
CA GLN A 34 -5.76 9.42 19.44
C GLN A 34 -7.25 9.02 19.47
N GLY A 35 -7.58 7.78 19.08
CA GLY A 35 -8.95 7.27 19.03
C GLY A 35 -9.70 7.63 17.75
N THR A 36 -9.05 8.22 16.74
CA THR A 36 -9.66 8.56 15.46
C THR A 36 -9.86 7.30 14.64
N LYS A 37 -11.09 7.10 14.14
CA LYS A 37 -11.41 6.01 13.23
C LYS A 37 -11.06 6.39 11.80
N LEU A 38 -10.08 5.70 11.22
CA LEU A 38 -9.64 5.88 9.83
C LEU A 38 -10.16 4.73 8.98
N VAL A 39 -10.69 5.05 7.79
CA VAL A 39 -11.21 4.07 6.83
C VAL A 39 -10.44 4.19 5.53
N PHE A 40 -9.67 3.16 5.19
CA PHE A 40 -8.89 3.08 3.97
C PHE A 40 -9.61 2.22 2.94
N GLN A 41 -9.91 2.80 1.77
CA GLN A 41 -10.53 2.08 0.65
C GLN A 41 -9.53 1.14 -0.05
N LYS A 42 -8.23 1.38 0.14
CA LYS A 42 -7.13 0.60 -0.42
C LYS A 42 -5.92 0.65 0.52
N PRO A 43 -5.00 -0.32 0.47
CA PRO A 43 -3.73 -0.23 1.18
C PRO A 43 -2.95 1.05 0.79
N ALA A 44 -2.33 1.69 1.78
CA ALA A 44 -1.47 2.86 1.54
C ALA A 44 -0.25 2.45 0.69
N ARG A 45 0.11 3.29 -0.29
CA ARG A 45 1.22 3.04 -1.21
C ARG A 45 2.23 4.20 -1.24
N ARG A 46 1.94 5.31 -0.56
CA ARG A 46 2.76 6.52 -0.52
C ARG A 46 2.79 7.07 0.90
N ILE A 47 3.70 6.53 1.69
CA ILE A 47 3.79 6.74 3.13
C ILE A 47 4.86 7.80 3.43
N ILE A 48 4.55 8.74 4.32
CA ILE A 48 5.55 9.62 4.94
C ILE A 48 5.73 9.24 6.41
N SER A 49 6.97 9.10 6.84
CA SER A 49 7.33 8.86 8.24
C SER A 49 7.91 10.11 8.89
N LEU A 50 7.32 10.53 10.01
CA LEU A 50 7.72 11.75 10.71
C LEU A 50 8.63 11.52 11.93
N ALA A 51 9.16 10.31 12.10
CA ALA A 51 10.17 10.00 13.12
C ALA A 51 11.11 8.86 12.68
N PRO A 52 12.40 8.87 13.05
CA PRO A 52 13.34 7.79 12.75
C PRO A 52 12.84 6.42 13.20
N HIS A 53 12.40 6.27 14.46
CA HIS A 53 11.89 4.98 14.95
C HIS A 53 10.62 4.51 14.21
N VAL A 54 9.77 5.43 13.73
CA VAL A 54 8.63 5.10 12.86
C VAL A 54 9.10 4.59 11.50
N THR A 55 10.17 5.17 10.94
CA THR A 55 10.76 4.69 9.69
C THR A 55 11.22 3.25 9.86
N GLU A 56 11.92 2.93 10.94
CA GLU A 56 12.39 1.57 11.24
C GLU A 56 11.24 0.56 11.41
N MET A 57 10.17 0.96 12.11
CA MET A 57 8.98 0.13 12.28
C MET A 57 8.30 -0.15 10.93
N LEU A 58 8.17 0.85 10.06
CA LEU A 58 7.59 0.67 8.73
C LEU A 58 8.42 -0.27 7.85
N PHE A 59 9.76 -0.15 7.89
CA PHE A 59 10.63 -1.11 7.20
C PHE A 59 10.48 -2.52 7.76
N SER A 60 10.44 -2.67 9.09
CA SER A 60 10.26 -3.96 9.76
C SER A 60 8.90 -4.60 9.45
N ALA A 61 7.86 -3.78 9.24
CA ALA A 61 6.53 -4.21 8.82
C ALA A 61 6.45 -4.56 7.31
N GLY A 62 7.57 -4.47 6.57
CA GLY A 62 7.60 -4.74 5.12
C GLY A 62 7.08 -3.60 4.25
N ALA A 63 6.83 -2.42 4.82
CA ALA A 63 6.28 -1.27 4.09
C ALA A 63 7.36 -0.35 3.48
N GLY A 64 8.64 -0.71 3.59
CA GLY A 64 9.78 0.14 3.19
C GLY A 64 9.73 0.64 1.75
N GLU A 65 9.21 -0.16 0.82
CA GLU A 65 9.07 0.21 -0.60
C GLU A 65 7.99 1.29 -0.85
N TYR A 66 7.05 1.48 0.08
CA TYR A 66 5.97 2.46 -0.03
C TYR A 66 6.31 3.79 0.62
N ILE A 67 7.48 3.91 1.26
CA ILE A 67 7.88 5.14 1.95
C ILE A 67 8.44 6.13 0.92
N VAL A 68 7.75 7.26 0.75
CA VAL A 68 8.11 8.32 -0.21
C VAL A 68 8.78 9.51 0.44
N GLY A 69 8.68 9.65 1.77
CA GLY A 69 9.31 10.74 2.51
C GLY A 69 9.61 10.35 3.96
N VAL A 70 10.73 10.82 4.49
CA VAL A 70 11.12 10.63 5.89
C VAL A 70 11.70 11.92 6.46
N VAL A 71 11.66 12.10 7.77
CA VAL A 71 12.37 13.19 8.43
C VAL A 71 13.87 12.93 8.49
N ASN A 72 14.64 13.99 8.76
CA ASN A 72 16.07 13.93 9.02
C ASN A 72 16.39 12.92 10.13
N TYR A 73 17.59 12.34 10.07
CA TYR A 73 18.07 11.28 10.95
C TYR A 73 17.34 9.92 10.83
N SER A 74 16.39 9.79 9.90
CA SER A 74 15.80 8.49 9.52
C SER A 74 16.71 7.77 8.51
N ASP A 75 17.77 7.14 8.99
CA ASP A 75 18.86 6.56 8.19
C ASP A 75 18.98 5.02 8.27
N TYR A 76 18.16 4.38 9.11
CA TYR A 76 18.06 2.92 9.23
C TYR A 76 16.72 2.39 8.69
N PRO A 77 16.71 1.23 8.00
CA PRO A 77 17.87 0.52 7.43
C PRO A 77 18.55 1.37 6.35
N LYS A 78 19.71 0.95 5.84
CA LYS A 78 20.48 1.72 4.83
C LYS A 78 19.65 2.20 3.63
N ALA A 79 18.62 1.44 3.25
CA ALA A 79 17.67 1.82 2.19
C ALA A 79 16.95 3.16 2.49
N ALA A 80 16.69 3.48 3.75
CA ALA A 80 16.06 4.72 4.17
C ALA A 80 16.83 5.96 3.71
N ASN A 81 18.16 5.92 3.60
CA ASN A 81 18.99 7.04 3.12
C ASN A 81 18.66 7.51 1.70
N LYS A 82 17.99 6.69 0.89
CA LYS A 82 17.61 7.02 -0.49
C LYS A 82 16.27 7.76 -0.59
N ILE A 83 15.52 7.85 0.51
CA ILE A 83 14.18 8.42 0.55
C ILE A 83 14.26 9.94 0.69
N ALA A 84 13.34 10.67 0.06
CA ALA A 84 13.27 12.13 0.15
C ALA A 84 13.15 12.61 1.61
N ARG A 85 13.83 13.71 1.94
CA ARG A 85 13.72 14.35 3.25
C ARG A 85 12.56 15.33 3.26
N VAL A 86 11.71 15.25 4.28
CA VAL A 86 10.56 16.16 4.48
C VAL A 86 10.78 17.13 5.65
N GLY A 87 12.04 17.40 5.99
CA GLY A 87 12.44 18.27 7.10
C GLY A 87 12.94 17.51 8.32
N SER A 88 12.88 18.14 9.49
CA SER A 88 13.29 17.57 10.79
C SER A 88 12.08 17.42 11.70
N TYR A 89 12.19 16.65 12.78
CA TYR A 89 11.10 16.46 13.75
C TYR A 89 10.50 17.77 14.31
N ASN A 90 11.29 18.85 14.36
CA ASN A 90 10.89 20.19 14.82
C ASN A 90 10.54 21.17 13.69
N GLN A 91 10.78 20.82 12.43
CA GLN A 91 10.52 21.68 11.28
C GLN A 91 10.20 20.83 10.05
N ILE A 92 8.92 20.59 9.84
CA ILE A 92 8.41 19.81 8.72
C ILE A 92 8.22 20.71 7.48
N ASN A 93 8.71 20.26 6.33
CA ASN A 93 8.53 20.94 5.05
C ASN A 93 7.21 20.49 4.40
N ILE A 94 6.16 21.27 4.63
CA ILE A 94 4.80 20.98 4.14
C ILE A 94 4.72 21.01 2.60
N GLU A 95 5.44 21.91 1.93
CA GLU A 95 5.45 21.97 0.46
C GLU A 95 6.00 20.68 -0.15
N THR A 96 7.06 20.14 0.45
CA THR A 96 7.63 18.85 0.02
C THR A 96 6.65 17.71 0.25
N ILE A 97 5.96 17.70 1.41
CA ILE A 97 4.92 16.70 1.70
C ILE A 97 3.82 16.76 0.63
N ILE A 98 3.31 17.95 0.31
CA ILE A 98 2.27 18.12 -0.71
C ILE A 98 2.77 17.65 -2.08
N ALA A 99 3.99 18.03 -2.47
CA ALA A 99 4.59 17.62 -3.74
C ALA A 99 4.78 16.09 -3.84
N LEU A 100 5.04 15.42 -2.73
CA LEU A 100 5.15 13.96 -2.66
C LEU A 100 3.79 13.26 -2.73
N ASN A 101 2.67 13.95 -2.59
CA ASN A 101 1.31 13.42 -2.70
C ASN A 101 1.12 12.09 -1.94
N PRO A 102 1.33 12.07 -0.60
CA PRO A 102 1.17 10.87 0.22
C PRO A 102 -0.29 10.48 0.39
N ASP A 103 -0.52 9.19 0.64
CA ASP A 103 -1.83 8.66 1.04
C ASP A 103 -1.86 8.20 2.51
N LEU A 104 -0.73 8.26 3.21
CA LEU A 104 -0.61 8.04 4.64
C LEU A 104 0.57 8.83 5.22
N ILE A 105 0.36 9.47 6.38
CA ILE A 105 1.42 10.08 7.17
C ILE A 105 1.40 9.40 8.55
N VAL A 106 2.55 8.88 8.98
CA VAL A 106 2.70 8.25 10.29
C VAL A 106 3.57 9.13 11.17
N ALA A 107 3.01 9.57 12.28
CA ALA A 107 3.63 10.48 13.25
C ALA A 107 3.72 9.81 14.63
N TRP A 108 4.54 10.42 15.49
CA TRP A 108 4.67 10.03 16.90
C TRP A 108 4.31 11.25 17.76
N GLU A 109 3.50 11.02 18.80
CA GLU A 109 2.90 12.11 19.60
C GLU A 109 3.87 12.67 20.63
N SER A 110 4.58 11.81 21.35
CA SER A 110 5.64 12.27 22.25
C SER A 110 6.86 12.67 21.42
N GLY A 111 7.71 13.57 21.92
CA GLY A 111 8.92 13.98 21.21
C GLY A 111 9.78 12.80 20.71
N ASN A 112 10.63 13.11 19.73
CA ASN A 112 11.55 12.16 19.12
C ASN A 112 12.98 12.31 19.63
#